data_AF-A0A0W1KYV3-F1
#
_entry.id   AF-A0A0W1KYV3-F1
#
_cell.length_a   1.000
_cell.length_b   1.000
_cell.length_c   1.000
_cell.angle_alpha   90.00
_cell.angle_beta   90.00
_cell.angle_gamma   90.00
#
_symmetry.space_group_name_H-M   'P 1'
#
loop_
_entity.id
_entity.type
_entity.pdbx_description
1 polymer ?
#
loop_
_entity_poly.entity_id
_entity_poly.type
_entity_poly.pdbx_seq_one_letter_code
_entity_poly.pdbx_strand_id
1 'polypeptide(L)'
;MADFRKVLLNKDKLIEVFESLSVTDAMTVKANLEAATPHLKGMSEELLAMLKKENIDISALSGDSKPRKKRQVIAENQKFCKIDGKLKLLITRGITKAEKDGHTILSFEDLKTDSDKKEGKRLVDEYNA
;
A
#
# COMPACT_ATOMS: atom_id res chain seq x y z
N MET A 1 -9.63 21.98 16.67
CA MET A 1 -8.64 21.10 17.32
C MET A 1 -8.44 19.90 16.42
N ALA A 2 -7.21 19.65 15.92
CA ALA A 2 -6.94 18.41 15.20
C ALA A 2 -7.28 17.22 16.12
N ASP A 3 -7.90 16.20 15.57
CA ASP A 3 -8.12 14.93 16.28
C ASP A 3 -6.77 14.44 16.83
N PHE A 4 -6.65 14.37 18.15
CA PHE A 4 -5.41 14.03 18.85
C PHE A 4 -4.81 12.71 18.35
N ARG A 5 -5.67 11.76 17.97
CA ARG A 5 -5.26 10.49 17.35
C ARG A 5 -4.56 10.72 16.00
N LYS A 6 -5.02 11.66 15.18
CA LYS A 6 -4.41 11.99 13.89
C LYS A 6 -3.05 12.66 14.05
N VAL A 7 -2.84 13.41 15.14
CA VAL A 7 -1.54 14.01 15.47
C VAL A 7 -0.58 12.94 15.95
N LEU A 8 -0.98 12.05 16.87
CA LEU A 8 -0.15 10.94 17.36
C LEU A 8 0.32 9.97 16.26
N LEU A 9 -0.47 9.80 15.21
CA LEU A 9 -0.15 8.89 14.09
C LEU A 9 0.65 9.56 12.95
N ASN A 10 0.95 10.85 13.04
CA ASN A 10 1.68 11.58 12.00
C ASN A 10 2.92 12.24 12.60
N LYS A 11 4.10 11.73 12.23
CA LYS A 11 5.40 12.19 12.73
C LYS A 11 5.60 13.69 12.52
N ASP A 12 5.31 14.20 11.33
CA ASP A 12 5.58 15.60 10.99
C ASP A 12 4.70 16.55 11.79
N LYS A 13 3.41 16.21 11.96
CA LYS A 13 2.49 16.97 12.82
C LYS A 13 2.86 16.89 14.29
N LEU A 14 3.37 15.75 14.74
CA LEU A 14 3.81 15.59 16.12
C LEU A 14 5.04 16.45 16.41
N ILE A 15 5.99 16.51 15.47
CA ILE A 15 7.17 17.39 15.55
C ILE A 15 6.74 18.85 15.57
N GLU A 16 5.87 19.28 14.65
CA GLU A 16 5.35 20.65 14.58
C GLU A 16 4.71 21.08 15.92
N VAL A 17 3.94 20.18 16.53
CA VAL A 17 3.34 20.43 17.86
C VAL A 17 4.41 20.54 18.94
N PHE A 18 5.42 19.66 18.97
CA PHE A 18 6.48 19.72 19.98
C PHE A 18 7.36 20.96 19.86
N GLU A 19 7.66 21.40 18.63
CA GLU A 19 8.43 22.62 18.38
C GLU A 19 7.68 23.90 18.79
N SER A 20 6.35 23.85 18.82
CA SER A 20 5.50 24.98 19.26
C SER A 20 5.42 25.15 20.78
N LEU A 21 5.90 24.17 21.57
CA LEU A 21 5.81 24.18 23.03
C LEU A 21 6.90 25.05 23.68
N SER A 22 6.58 25.61 24.84
CA SER A 22 7.60 26.21 25.71
C SER A 22 8.55 25.13 26.23
N VAL A 23 9.76 25.52 26.67
CA VAL A 23 10.74 24.57 27.24
C VAL A 23 10.16 23.79 28.42
N THR A 24 9.41 24.48 29.29
CA THR A 24 8.78 23.87 30.47
C THR A 24 7.73 22.84 30.06
N ASP A 25 6.84 23.19 29.12
CA ASP A 25 5.82 22.28 28.62
C ASP A 25 6.44 21.09 27.88
N ALA A 26 7.51 21.31 27.11
CA ALA A 26 8.23 20.26 26.41
C ALA A 26 8.86 19.24 27.39
N MET A 27 9.40 19.70 28.53
CA MET A 27 9.90 18.80 29.57
C MET A 27 8.78 17.96 30.20
N THR A 28 7.61 18.57 30.46
CA THR A 28 6.44 17.84 30.96
C THR A 28 5.92 16.82 29.94
N VAL A 29 5.84 17.20 28.67
CA VAL A 29 5.44 16.30 27.58
C VAL A 29 6.42 15.13 27.47
N LYS A 30 7.73 15.38 27.54
CA LYS A 30 8.75 14.34 27.53
C LYS A 30 8.55 13.34 28.68
N ALA A 31 8.40 13.81 29.91
CA ALA A 31 8.16 12.96 31.07
C ALA A 31 6.88 12.11 30.92
N ASN A 32 5.81 12.71 30.40
CA ASN A 32 4.56 12.01 30.14
C ASN A 32 4.71 10.94 29.05
N LEU A 33 5.45 11.22 27.98
CA LEU A 33 5.72 10.26 26.91
C LEU A 33 6.58 9.10 27.41
N GLU A 34 7.61 9.36 28.21
CA GLU A 34 8.45 8.32 28.83
C GLU A 34 7.61 7.40 29.73
N ALA A 35 6.70 7.98 30.54
CA ALA A 35 5.79 7.20 31.38
C ALA A 35 4.72 6.44 30.58
N ALA A 36 4.23 7.01 29.47
CA ALA A 36 3.15 6.41 28.68
C ALA A 36 3.63 5.37 27.65
N THR A 37 4.88 5.47 27.18
CA THR A 37 5.44 4.58 26.14
C THR A 37 5.34 3.09 26.50
N PRO A 38 5.63 2.65 27.74
CA PRO A 38 5.47 1.24 28.14
C PRO A 38 4.03 0.71 28.07
N HIS A 39 3.02 1.60 28.07
CA HIS A 39 1.62 1.22 27.97
C HIS A 39 1.15 1.05 26.51
N LEU A 40 1.96 1.45 25.52
CA LEU A 40 1.68 1.15 24.13
C LEU A 40 1.81 -0.35 23.90
N LYS A 41 0.86 -0.93 23.17
CA LYS A 41 0.92 -2.33 22.76
C LYS A 41 2.10 -2.52 21.80
N GLY A 42 3.21 -3.03 22.33
CA GLY A 42 4.37 -3.47 21.57
C GLY A 42 4.34 -4.98 21.29
N MET A 43 5.19 -5.42 20.36
CA MET A 43 5.54 -6.84 20.28
C MET A 43 6.30 -7.23 21.55
N SER A 44 6.02 -8.41 22.12
CA SER A 44 6.80 -8.90 23.27
C SER A 44 8.26 -9.11 22.87
N GLU A 45 9.17 -9.01 23.84
CA GLU A 45 10.60 -9.28 23.61
C GLU A 45 10.82 -10.70 23.07
N GLU A 46 10.01 -11.65 23.54
CA GLU A 46 10.01 -13.04 23.06
C GLU A 46 9.63 -13.13 21.57
N LEU A 47 8.57 -12.43 21.15
CA LEU A 47 8.16 -12.39 19.75
C LEU A 47 9.22 -11.71 18.89
N LEU A 48 9.81 -10.61 19.36
CA LEU A 48 10.92 -9.94 18.67
C LEU A 48 12.13 -10.86 18.51
N ALA A 49 12.44 -11.67 19.53
CA ALA A 49 13.53 -12.64 19.47
C ALA A 49 13.24 -13.79 18.50
N MET A 50 12.00 -14.29 18.45
CA MET A 50 11.58 -15.30 17.46
C MET A 50 11.66 -14.76 16.04
N LEU A 51 11.13 -13.56 15.79
CA LEU A 51 11.20 -12.91 14.48
C LEU A 51 12.64 -12.68 14.00
N LYS A 52 13.53 -12.27 14.91
CA LYS A 52 14.98 -12.15 14.61
C LYS A 52 15.61 -13.51 14.27
N LYS A 53 15.27 -14.57 14.99
CA LYS A 53 15.79 -15.94 14.71
C LYS A 53 15.34 -16.44 13.34
N GLU A 54 14.14 -16.07 12.90
CA GLU A 54 13.61 -16.42 11.59
C GLU A 54 14.08 -15.47 10.46
N ASN A 55 15.01 -14.55 10.74
CA ASN A 55 15.45 -13.50 9.81
C ASN A 55 14.28 -12.66 9.23
N ILE A 56 13.21 -12.48 10.00
CA ILE A 56 12.07 -11.66 9.62
C ILE A 56 12.38 -10.20 9.92
N ASP A 57 12.41 -9.38 8.87
CA ASP A 57 12.63 -7.95 8.98
C ASP A 57 11.37 -7.22 9.47
N ILE A 58 11.41 -6.82 10.74
CA ILE A 58 10.36 -6.05 11.43
C ILE A 58 10.33 -4.57 11.03
N SER A 59 11.31 -4.07 10.28
CA SER A 59 11.29 -2.69 9.75
C SER A 59 10.13 -2.47 8.77
N ALA A 60 9.57 -3.54 8.20
CA ALA A 60 8.36 -3.50 7.39
C ALA A 60 7.07 -3.21 8.19
N LEU A 61 7.10 -3.33 9.52
CA LEU A 61 5.97 -3.07 10.42
C LEU A 61 5.97 -1.63 10.94
N SER A 62 7.13 -0.98 11.04
CA SER A 62 7.24 0.46 11.22
C SER A 62 6.77 1.13 9.92
N GLY A 63 5.74 1.97 10.00
CA GLY A 63 4.97 2.53 8.88
C GLY A 63 5.71 3.39 7.86
N ASP A 64 7.04 3.30 7.74
CA ASP A 64 7.79 3.71 6.56
C ASP A 64 7.45 2.76 5.40
N SER A 65 6.20 2.86 4.92
CA SER A 65 5.75 2.15 3.74
C SER A 65 6.48 2.74 2.54
N LYS A 66 7.72 2.27 2.30
CA LYS A 66 8.33 2.43 0.98
C LYS A 66 7.28 1.95 -0.03
N PRO A 67 6.97 2.75 -1.07
CA PRO A 67 5.97 2.36 -2.06
C PRO A 67 6.35 0.96 -2.56
N ARG A 68 5.45 -0.01 -2.40
CA ARG A 68 5.70 -1.39 -2.83
C ARG A 68 6.07 -1.34 -4.31
N LYS A 69 7.20 -1.97 -4.67
CA LYS A 69 7.62 -2.09 -6.07
C LYS A 69 6.44 -2.61 -6.89
N LYS A 70 6.08 -1.88 -7.94
CA LYS A 70 5.00 -2.24 -8.87
C LYS A 70 5.28 -3.66 -9.37
N ARG A 71 4.31 -4.57 -9.23
CA ARG A 71 4.45 -5.93 -9.75
C ARG A 71 4.46 -5.84 -11.27
N GLN A 72 5.47 -6.40 -11.91
CA GLN A 72 5.44 -6.60 -13.36
C GLN A 72 4.42 -7.69 -13.69
N VAL A 73 3.63 -7.46 -14.74
CA VAL A 73 2.60 -8.39 -15.19
C VAL A 73 2.95 -8.93 -16.57
N ILE A 74 2.63 -10.20 -16.82
CA ILE A 74 2.87 -10.87 -18.09
C ILE A 74 1.53 -10.97 -18.81
N ALA A 75 1.49 -10.57 -20.09
CA ALA A 75 0.27 -10.43 -20.86
C ALA A 75 -0.58 -11.70 -20.92
N GLU A 76 0.06 -12.86 -21.04
CA GLU A 76 -0.57 -14.19 -21.10
C GLU A 76 -1.44 -14.48 -19.87
N ASN A 77 -1.06 -13.96 -18.70
CA ASN A 77 -1.76 -14.19 -17.44
C ASN A 77 -2.78 -13.10 -17.11
N GLN A 78 -2.98 -12.12 -18.00
CA GLN A 78 -3.88 -11.01 -17.75
C GLN A 78 -5.23 -11.17 -18.43
N LYS A 79 -6.22 -10.52 -17.82
CA LYS A 79 -7.58 -10.44 -18.33
C LYS A 79 -7.83 -9.06 -18.90
N PHE A 80 -8.67 -9.00 -19.92
CA PHE A 80 -9.03 -7.80 -20.64
C PHE A 80 -10.55 -7.67 -20.72
N CYS A 81 -11.04 -6.45 -20.89
CA CYS A 81 -12.44 -6.21 -21.25
C CYS A 81 -12.50 -5.22 -22.41
N LYS A 82 -13.56 -5.30 -23.21
CA LYS A 82 -13.88 -4.28 -24.20
C LYS A 82 -14.91 -3.33 -23.61
N ILE A 83 -14.52 -2.07 -23.41
CA ILE A 83 -15.41 -0.99 -22.97
C ILE A 83 -15.40 0.06 -24.09
N ASP A 84 -16.58 0.38 -24.62
CA ASP A 84 -16.76 1.36 -25.71
C ASP A 84 -15.89 1.08 -26.95
N GLY A 85 -15.73 -0.21 -27.30
CA GLY A 85 -14.91 -0.65 -28.43
C GLY A 85 -13.40 -0.60 -28.20
N LYS A 86 -12.93 -0.18 -27.02
CA LYS A 86 -11.51 -0.17 -26.65
C LYS A 86 -11.16 -1.29 -25.68
N LEU A 87 -10.02 -1.93 -25.92
CA LEU A 87 -9.49 -2.95 -25.02
C LEU A 87 -8.92 -2.27 -23.77
N LYS A 88 -9.28 -2.77 -22.58
CA LYS A 88 -8.73 -2.33 -21.30
C LYS A 88 -8.18 -3.51 -20.53
N LEU A 89 -6.97 -3.33 -20.00
CA LEU A 89 -6.30 -4.29 -19.13
C LEU A 89 -6.93 -4.27 -17.73
N LEU A 90 -7.28 -5.44 -17.20
CA LEU A 90 -7.88 -5.61 -15.88
C LEU A 90 -6.85 -6.15 -14.90
N ILE A 91 -6.51 -5.34 -13.89
CA ILE A 91 -5.54 -5.72 -12.85
C ILE A 91 -6.22 -5.75 -11.50
N THR A 92 -6.02 -6.83 -10.74
CA THR A 92 -6.55 -7.03 -9.38
C THR A 92 -8.06 -6.74 -9.31
N ARG A 93 -8.45 -5.64 -8.64
CA ARG A 93 -9.86 -5.24 -8.45
C ARG A 93 -10.58 -4.87 -9.74
N GLY A 94 -9.86 -4.65 -10.84
CA GLY A 94 -10.46 -4.40 -12.15
C GLY A 94 -11.35 -5.54 -12.63
N ILE A 95 -11.01 -6.79 -12.30
CA ILE A 95 -11.78 -7.98 -12.70
C ILE A 95 -13.16 -7.95 -12.05
N THR A 96 -13.20 -7.86 -10.71
CA THR A 96 -14.46 -7.86 -9.96
C THR A 96 -15.36 -6.68 -10.32
N LYS A 97 -14.77 -5.54 -10.70
CA LYS A 97 -15.53 -4.37 -11.17
C LYS A 97 -16.16 -4.66 -12.54
N ALA A 98 -15.38 -5.19 -13.49
CA ALA A 98 -15.89 -5.54 -14.81
C ALA A 98 -17.00 -6.60 -14.76
N GLU A 99 -16.90 -7.57 -13.83
CA GLU A 99 -17.97 -8.56 -13.60
C GLU A 99 -19.27 -7.91 -13.10
N LYS A 100 -19.16 -6.96 -12.16
CA LYS A 100 -20.33 -6.23 -11.64
C LYS A 100 -20.99 -5.33 -12.67
N ASP A 101 -20.18 -4.72 -13.53
CA ASP A 101 -20.64 -3.84 -14.61
C ASP A 101 -21.17 -4.65 -15.82
N GLY A 102 -21.14 -6.00 -15.75
CA GLY A 102 -21.67 -6.90 -16.78
C GLY A 102 -20.82 -6.96 -18.04
N HIS A 103 -19.55 -6.54 -17.98
CA HIS A 103 -18.65 -6.56 -19.13
C HIS A 103 -18.10 -7.97 -19.39
N THR A 104 -17.97 -8.33 -20.66
CA THR A 104 -17.33 -9.59 -21.07
C THR A 104 -15.84 -9.53 -20.78
N ILE A 105 -15.38 -10.45 -19.93
CA ILE A 105 -13.97 -10.60 -19.58
C ILE A 105 -13.36 -11.65 -20.49
N LEU A 106 -12.27 -11.28 -21.15
CA LEU A 106 -11.53 -12.10 -22.10
C LEU A 106 -10.14 -12.38 -21.54
N SER A 107 -9.68 -13.62 -21.63
CA SER A 107 -8.28 -13.94 -21.40
C SER A 107 -7.44 -13.52 -22.61
N PHE A 108 -6.13 -13.40 -22.45
CA PHE A 108 -5.25 -13.04 -23.56
C PHE A 108 -5.37 -14.01 -24.75
N GLU A 109 -5.56 -15.30 -24.48
CA GLU A 109 -5.77 -16.35 -25.48
C GLU A 109 -7.10 -16.18 -26.25
N ASP A 110 -8.12 -15.65 -25.59
CA ASP A 110 -9.48 -15.46 -26.14
C ASP A 110 -9.58 -14.24 -27.08
N LEU A 111 -8.51 -13.45 -27.20
CA LEU A 111 -8.43 -12.33 -28.13
C LEU A 111 -8.35 -12.86 -29.57
N LYS A 112 -9.49 -12.83 -30.27
CA LYS A 112 -9.64 -13.44 -31.60
C LYS A 112 -8.81 -12.78 -32.72
N THR A 113 -8.46 -11.51 -32.57
CA THR A 113 -7.81 -10.74 -33.64
C THR A 113 -6.35 -10.45 -33.28
N ASP A 114 -5.43 -10.63 -34.24
CA ASP A 114 -4.01 -10.30 -34.04
C ASP A 114 -3.77 -8.84 -33.65
N SER A 115 -4.65 -7.94 -34.10
CA SER A 115 -4.67 -6.53 -33.67
C SER A 115 -4.95 -6.39 -32.17
N ASP A 116 -5.91 -7.14 -31.62
CA ASP A 116 -6.27 -7.09 -30.20
C ASP A 116 -5.15 -7.69 -29.33
N LYS A 117 -4.47 -8.73 -29.80
CA LYS A 117 -3.30 -9.30 -29.10
C LYS A 117 -2.12 -8.32 -29.04
N LYS A 118 -1.87 -7.58 -30.12
CA LYS A 118 -0.83 -6.52 -30.14
C LYS A 118 -1.18 -5.40 -29.17
N GLU A 119 -2.44 -4.96 -29.16
CA GLU A 119 -2.91 -3.92 -28.24
C GLU A 119 -2.86 -4.40 -26.77
N GLY A 120 -3.23 -5.65 -26.51
CA GLY A 120 -3.12 -6.26 -25.17
C GLY A 120 -1.69 -6.30 -24.66
N LYS A 121 -0.71 -6.65 -25.51
CA LYS A 121 0.72 -6.56 -25.17
C LYS A 121 1.15 -5.13 -24.89
N ARG A 122 0.74 -4.17 -25.73
CA ARG A 122 1.04 -2.74 -25.53
C ARG A 122 0.56 -2.23 -24.17
N LEU A 123 -0.67 -2.57 -23.78
CA LEU A 123 -1.25 -2.16 -22.50
C LEU A 123 -0.49 -2.75 -21.29
N VAL A 124 0.05 -3.96 -21.45
CA VAL A 124 0.85 -4.61 -20.41
C VAL A 124 2.23 -3.97 -20.31
N ASP A 125 2.86 -3.66 -21.45
CA ASP A 125 4.15 -2.97 -21.49
C ASP A 125 4.03 -1.55 -20.91
N GLU A 126 2.97 -0.82 -21.23
CA GLU A 126 2.66 0.49 -20.63
C GLU A 126 2.41 0.40 -19.12
N TYR A 127 1.78 -0.68 -18.66
CA TYR A 127 1.64 -0.93 -17.23
C TYR A 127 2.97 -1.33 -16.57
N ASN A 128 3.91 -1.94 -17.29
CA ASN A 128 5.19 -2.34 -16.72
C ASN A 128 6.25 -1.23 -16.75
N ALA A 129 6.06 -0.21 -17.59
CA ALA A 129 6.78 1.06 -17.56
C ALA A 129 6.48 1.84 -16.26
#